data_AF-A0A7C3B620-F1
#
_entry.id   AF-A0A7C3B620-F1
#
_cell.length_a   1.000
_cell.length_b   1.000
_cell.length_c   1.000
_cell.angle_alpha   90.00
_cell.angle_beta   90.00
_cell.angle_gamma   90.00
#
_symmetry.space_group_name_H-M   'P 1'
#
loop_
_entity.id
_entity.type
_entity.pdbx_description
1 polymer ?
#
loop_
_entity_poly.entity_id
_entity_poly.type
_entity_poly.pdbx_seq_one_letter_code
_entity_poly.pdbx_strand_id
1 'polypeptide(L)'
;MGKKNKIEKALLKAIRSRDKIKKRALRMAILSIKLAEINKYEELDEPTLFNILQKEIRIKQETIEELKKADRYQAVEVKYAEIAVIKKFLPQPISDDGLITILEQIIQ
;
A
#
# COMPACT_ATOMS: atom_id res chain seq x y z
N MET A 1 -6.67 14.00 -13.94
CA MET A 1 -5.45 13.86 -13.11
C MET A 1 -5.25 12.38 -12.79
N GLY A 2 -4.20 11.76 -13.33
CA GLY A 2 -3.93 10.32 -13.19
C GLY A 2 -3.72 9.88 -11.73
N LYS A 3 -4.00 8.61 -11.43
CA LYS A 3 -3.90 8.04 -10.08
C LYS A 3 -2.53 8.21 -9.43
N LYS A 4 -1.44 8.06 -10.18
CA LYS A 4 -0.06 8.32 -9.72
C LYS A 4 0.09 9.70 -9.07
N ASN A 5 -0.40 10.76 -9.72
CA ASN A 5 -0.34 12.13 -9.21
C ASN A 5 -1.12 12.27 -7.88
N LYS A 6 -2.25 11.56 -7.72
CA LYS A 6 -2.98 11.52 -6.44
C LYS A 6 -2.15 10.89 -5.32
N ILE A 7 -1.41 9.83 -5.60
CA ILE A 7 -0.51 9.17 -4.64
C ILE A 7 0.64 10.11 -4.25
N GLU A 8 1.24 10.82 -5.21
CA GLU A 8 2.30 11.80 -4.96
C GLU A 8 1.83 12.96 -4.08
N LYS A 9 0.65 13.53 -4.38
CA LYS A 9 0.02 14.57 -3.54
C LYS A 9 -0.26 14.07 -2.13
N ALA A 10 -0.75 12.83 -2.00
CA ALA A 10 -0.98 12.23 -0.69
C ALA A 10 0.32 12.01 0.08
N LEU A 11 1.42 11.64 -0.58
CA LEU A 11 2.75 11.53 0.04
C LEU A 11 3.22 12.89 0.55
N LEU A 12 3.10 13.95 -0.26
CA LEU A 12 3.46 15.31 0.17
C LEU A 12 2.64 15.75 1.40
N LYS A 13 1.33 15.46 1.42
CA LYS A 13 0.47 15.73 2.57
C LYS A 13 0.94 14.96 3.81
N ALA A 14 1.27 13.67 3.67
CA ALA A 14 1.78 12.84 4.76
C ALA A 14 3.12 13.34 5.32
N ILE A 15 4.00 13.85 4.47
CA ILE A 15 5.27 14.47 4.89
C ILE A 15 4.98 15.72 5.73
N ARG A 16 4.09 16.61 5.26
CA ARG A 16 3.72 17.83 5.97
C ARG A 16 3.03 17.56 7.30
N SER A 17 2.14 16.57 7.36
CA SER A 17 1.44 16.18 8.58
C SER A 17 2.26 15.26 9.50
N ARG A 18 3.52 14.95 9.15
CA ARG A 18 4.40 14.02 9.88
C ARG A 18 3.78 12.63 10.10
N ASP A 19 2.87 12.21 9.22
CA ASP A 19 2.21 10.90 9.27
C ASP A 19 3.19 9.83 8.78
N LYS A 20 3.88 9.19 9.72
CA LYS A 20 4.95 8.21 9.43
C LYS A 20 4.42 7.00 8.66
N ILE A 21 3.23 6.51 9.00
CA ILE A 21 2.62 5.32 8.38
C ILE A 21 2.27 5.63 6.92
N LYS A 22 1.50 6.71 6.68
CA LYS A 22 1.15 7.11 5.32
C LYS A 22 2.38 7.41 4.48
N LYS A 23 3.36 8.13 5.05
CA LYS A 23 4.61 8.47 4.37
C LYS A 23 5.35 7.21 3.91
N ARG A 24 5.51 6.21 4.79
CA ARG A 24 6.24 4.99 4.46
C ARG A 24 5.50 4.16 3.41
N ALA A 25 4.19 3.95 3.59
CA ALA A 25 3.37 3.20 2.64
C ALA A 25 3.37 3.83 1.23
N LEU A 26 3.11 5.13 1.13
CA LEU A 26 3.02 5.83 -0.15
C LEU A 26 4.36 5.98 -0.84
N ARG A 27 5.45 6.15 -0.08
CA ARG A 27 6.80 6.22 -0.65
C ARG A 27 7.20 4.91 -1.31
N MET A 28 6.92 3.78 -0.66
CA MET A 28 7.21 2.46 -1.24
C MET A 28 6.36 2.22 -2.50
N ALA A 29 5.06 2.55 -2.45
CA ALA A 29 4.20 2.44 -3.62
C ALA A 29 4.71 3.27 -4.82
N ILE A 30 5.12 4.53 -4.60
CA ILE A 30 5.68 5.38 -5.66
C ILE A 30 6.99 4.81 -6.19
N LEU A 31 7.86 4.27 -5.32
CA LEU A 31 9.11 3.65 -5.75
C LEU A 31 8.84 2.46 -6.67
N SER A 32 7.92 1.57 -6.29
CA SER A 32 7.55 0.40 -7.09
C SER A 32 6.92 0.79 -8.44
N ILE A 33 6.12 1.87 -8.47
CA ILE A 33 5.59 2.44 -9.71
C ILE A 33 6.72 2.95 -10.62
N LYS A 34 7.62 3.79 -10.08
CA LYS A 34 8.74 4.35 -10.85
C LYS A 34 9.69 3.28 -11.37
N LEU A 35 9.95 2.24 -10.58
CA LEU A 35 10.77 1.11 -11.01
C LEU A 35 10.12 0.38 -12.19
N ALA A 36 8.80 0.18 -12.17
CA ALA A 36 8.10 -0.44 -13.28
C ALA A 36 8.07 0.44 -14.55
N GLU A 37 7.95 1.77 -14.41
CA GLU A 37 8.08 2.72 -15.53
C GLU A 37 9.45 2.62 -16.19
N ILE A 38 10.51 2.60 -15.36
CA ILE A 38 11.89 2.42 -15.86
C ILE A 38 12.04 1.08 -16.58
N ASN A 39 11.51 -0.01 -16.02
CA ASN A 39 11.63 -1.34 -16.61
C ASN A 39 10.87 -1.48 -17.93
N LYS A 40 9.74 -0.78 -18.10
CA LYS A 40 8.95 -0.80 -19.33
C LYS A 40 9.34 0.29 -20.34
N TYR A 41 10.16 1.25 -19.94
CA TYR A 41 10.50 2.45 -20.73
C TYR A 41 9.26 3.26 -21.18
N GLU A 42 8.19 3.27 -20.38
CA GLU A 42 6.95 4.00 -20.67
C GLU A 42 6.24 4.42 -19.38
N GLU A 43 5.32 5.38 -19.49
CA GLU A 43 4.39 5.69 -18.40
C GLU A 43 3.37 4.56 -18.23
N LEU A 44 3.01 4.25 -17.00
CA LEU A 44 2.03 3.20 -16.73
C LEU A 44 0.59 3.69 -16.93
N ASP A 45 -0.21 2.83 -17.54
CA ASP A 45 -1.66 2.94 -17.50
C ASP A 45 -2.21 2.65 -16.08
N GLU A 46 -3.46 3.07 -15.83
CA GLU A 46 -4.09 2.84 -14.52
C GLU A 46 -4.20 1.35 -14.13
N PRO A 47 -4.54 0.42 -15.05
CA PRO A 47 -4.53 -1.02 -14.75
C PRO A 47 -3.18 -1.55 -14.28
N THR A 48 -2.07 -1.21 -14.96
CA THR A 48 -0.74 -1.64 -14.53
C THR A 48 -0.38 -1.03 -13.18
N LEU A 49 -0.73 0.24 -12.95
CA LEU A 49 -0.54 0.87 -11.64
C LEU A 49 -1.29 0.11 -10.53
N PHE A 50 -2.54 -0.29 -10.76
CA PHE A 50 -3.30 -1.07 -9.76
C PHE A 50 -2.65 -2.42 -9.48
N ASN A 51 -2.13 -3.12 -10.50
CA ASN A 51 -1.42 -4.38 -10.33
C ASN A 51 -0.17 -4.21 -9.43
N ILE A 52 0.56 -3.11 -9.58
CA ILE A 52 1.71 -2.80 -8.72
C ILE A 52 1.27 -2.57 -7.27
N LEU A 53 0.19 -1.80 -7.06
CA LEU A 53 -0.34 -1.56 -5.71
C LEU A 53 -0.85 -2.85 -5.05
N GLN A 54 -1.48 -3.74 -5.80
CA GLN A 54 -1.88 -5.07 -5.32
C GLN A 54 -0.67 -5.91 -4.93
N LYS A 55 0.40 -5.91 -5.76
CA LYS A 55 1.65 -6.59 -5.43
C LYS A 55 2.27 -6.05 -4.13
N GLU A 56 2.26 -4.72 -3.94
CA GLU A 56 2.71 -4.08 -2.69
C GLU A 56 1.89 -4.46 -1.46
N ILE A 57 0.59 -4.72 -1.62
CA ILE A 57 -0.28 -5.24 -0.56
C ILE A 57 0.12 -6.69 -0.24
N ARG A 58 0.28 -7.54 -1.26
CA ARG A 58 0.67 -8.95 -1.10
C ARG A 58 1.98 -9.12 -0.34
N ILE A 59 3.02 -8.37 -0.71
CA ILE A 59 4.32 -8.39 -0.01
C ILE A 59 4.15 -8.02 1.48
N LYS A 60 3.27 -7.07 1.81
CA LYS A 60 2.99 -6.70 3.21
C LYS A 60 2.22 -7.77 3.95
N GLN A 61 1.32 -8.50 3.28
CA GLN A 61 0.64 -9.65 3.87
C GLN A 61 1.60 -10.79 4.18
N GLU A 62 2.50 -11.12 3.26
CA GLU A 62 3.56 -12.10 3.49
C GLU A 62 4.42 -11.70 4.69
N THR A 63 4.82 -10.41 4.76
CA THR A 63 5.54 -9.87 5.91
C THR A 63 4.75 -9.98 7.22
N ILE A 64 3.42 -9.78 7.17
CA ILE A 64 2.56 -9.92 8.36
C ILE A 64 2.61 -11.34 8.90
N GLU A 65 2.49 -12.35 8.03
CA GLU A 65 2.51 -13.75 8.45
C GLU A 65 3.86 -14.14 9.08
N GLU A 66 4.97 -13.61 8.56
CA GLU A 66 6.29 -13.76 9.18
C GLU A 66 6.38 -13.07 10.55
N LEU A 67 5.84 -11.85 10.68
CA LEU A 67 5.85 -11.10 11.93
C LEU A 67 4.97 -11.74 13.01
N LYS A 68 3.82 -12.33 12.63
CA LYS A 68 2.95 -13.10 13.52
C LYS A 68 3.66 -14.33 14.06
N LYS A 69 4.34 -15.09 13.20
CA LYS A 69 5.15 -16.26 13.60
C LYS A 69 6.27 -15.91 14.57
N ALA A 70 6.73 -14.66 14.56
CA ALA A 70 7.75 -14.14 15.45
C ALA A 70 7.19 -13.37 16.66
N ASP A 71 5.87 -13.42 16.91
CA ASP A 71 5.16 -12.72 18.00
C ASP A 71 5.39 -11.19 18.05
N ARG A 72 5.67 -10.57 16.89
CA ARG A 72 5.91 -9.12 16.77
C ARG A 72 4.64 -8.33 16.45
N TYR A 73 3.62 -8.44 17.30
CA TYR A 73 2.28 -7.89 17.04
C TYR A 73 2.24 -6.37 16.79
N GLN A 74 3.07 -5.57 17.48
CA GLN A 74 3.18 -4.13 17.19
C GLN A 74 3.60 -3.84 15.73
N ALA A 75 4.48 -4.68 15.16
CA ALA A 75 4.90 -4.54 13.78
C ALA A 75 3.81 -5.01 12.79
N VAL A 76 2.97 -5.97 13.20
CA VAL A 76 1.82 -6.45 12.44
C VAL A 76 0.77 -5.35 12.27
N GLU A 77 0.37 -4.68 13.36
CA GLU A 77 -0.57 -3.55 13.32
C GLU A 77 -0.10 -2.46 12.36
N VAL A 78 1.19 -2.14 12.45
CA VAL A 78 1.85 -1.17 11.59
C VAL A 78 1.74 -1.58 10.12
N LYS A 79 1.88 -2.86 9.78
CA LYS A 79 1.74 -3.36 8.40
C LYS A 79 0.30 -3.31 7.89
N TYR A 80 -0.68 -3.65 8.74
CA TYR A 80 -2.10 -3.48 8.39
C TYR A 80 -2.45 -2.02 8.10
N ALA A 81 -1.94 -1.10 8.92
CA ALA A 81 -2.15 0.33 8.70
C ALA A 81 -1.55 0.80 7.35
N GLU A 82 -0.40 0.26 6.92
CA GLU A 82 0.15 0.54 5.59
C GLU A 82 -0.73 0.02 4.45
N ILE A 83 -1.22 -1.22 4.57
CA ILE A 83 -2.13 -1.81 3.59
C ILE A 83 -3.39 -0.95 3.45
N ALA A 84 -3.99 -0.52 4.57
CA ALA A 84 -5.16 0.34 4.58
C ALA A 84 -4.92 1.68 3.87
N VAL A 85 -3.70 2.23 3.93
CA VAL A 85 -3.33 3.44 3.19
C VAL A 85 -3.29 3.18 1.69
N ILE A 86 -2.67 2.08 1.25
CA ILE A 86 -2.53 1.73 -0.18
C ILE A 86 -3.89 1.41 -0.80
N LYS A 87 -4.76 0.68 -0.08
CA LYS A 87 -6.11 0.32 -0.55
C LYS A 87 -6.97 1.53 -0.96
N LYS A 88 -6.74 2.72 -0.39
CA LYS A 88 -7.46 3.95 -0.76
C LYS A 88 -7.22 4.41 -2.21
N PHE A 89 -6.20 3.88 -2.87
CA PHE A 89 -5.85 4.24 -4.25
C PHE A 89 -6.29 3.19 -5.28
N LEU A 90 -6.73 2.02 -4.82
CA LEU A 90 -7.34 1.00 -5.66
C LEU A 90 -8.83 1.34 -5.90
N PRO A 91 -9.42 0.86 -7.01
CA PRO A 91 -10.87 0.86 -7.15
C PRO A 91 -11.52 0.03 -6.03
N GLN A 92 -12.77 0.34 -5.66
CA GLN A 92 -13.61 -0.47 -4.76
C GLN A 92 -13.62 -1.94 -5.22
N PRO A 93 -13.76 -2.89 -4.28
CA PRO A 93 -12.96 -4.13 -4.26
C PRO A 93 -13.01 -4.87 -5.59
N ILE A 94 -11.85 -4.91 -6.26
CA ILE A 94 -11.49 -6.11 -7.01
C ILE A 94 -11.13 -7.10 -5.91
N SER A 95 -11.99 -8.08 -5.73
CA SER A 95 -12.02 -9.09 -4.67
C SER A 95 -10.64 -9.66 -4.34
N ASP A 96 -10.09 -9.23 -3.20
CA ASP A 96 -9.11 -9.99 -2.43
C ASP A 96 -9.90 -10.64 -1.28
N ASP A 97 -10.52 -11.79 -1.54
CA ASP A 97 -11.36 -12.57 -0.61
C ASP A 97 -10.64 -13.01 0.69
N GLY A 98 -9.40 -12.60 0.93
CA GLY A 98 -8.62 -12.97 2.11
C GLY A 98 -8.29 -11.84 3.11
N LEU A 99 -8.67 -10.57 2.85
CA LEU A 99 -8.11 -9.44 3.62
C LEU A 99 -9.08 -8.66 4.53
N ILE A 100 -10.39 -8.82 4.36
CA ILE A 100 -11.37 -7.97 5.06
C ILE A 100 -11.47 -8.36 6.54
N THR A 101 -11.31 -9.64 6.87
CA THR A 101 -11.54 -10.17 8.21
C THR A 101 -10.62 -9.59 9.29
N ILE A 102 -9.44 -9.07 8.94
CA ILE A 102 -8.46 -8.61 9.94
C ILE A 102 -8.58 -7.10 10.22
N LEU A 103 -9.21 -6.33 9.32
CA LEU A 103 -9.42 -4.90 9.54
C LEU A 103 -10.51 -4.61 10.58
N GLU A 104 -11.49 -5.49 10.72
CA GLU A 104 -12.60 -5.32 11.68
C GLU A 104 -12.15 -5.51 13.14
N GLN A 105 -11.07 -6.25 13.38
CA GLN A 105 -10.53 -6.46 14.74
C GLN A 105 -9.68 -5.29 15.25
N ILE A 106 -9.17 -4.42 14.36
CA ILE A 106 -8.28 -3.30 14.75
C ILE A 106 -9.09 -2.01 15.01
N ILE A 107 -10.40 -2.00 14.74
CA ILE A 107 -11.28 -0.83 14.93
C ILE A 107 -12.16 -0.97 16.21
N GLN A 108 -11.90 -1.94 17.09
CA GLN A 108 -12.47 -1.97 18.45
C GLN A 108 -11.55 -1.34 19.48
#